data_AF-A0A9P9GYZ8-F1
#
_entry.id   AF-A0A9P9GYZ8-F1
#
_cell.length_a   1.000
_cell.length_b   1.000
_cell.length_c   1.000
_cell.angle_alpha   90.00
_cell.angle_beta   90.00
_cell.angle_gamma   90.00
#
_symmetry.space_group_name_H-M   'P 1'
#
loop_
_entity.id
_entity.type
_entity.pdbx_description
1 polymer ?
#
loop_
_entity_poly.entity_id
_entity_poly.type
_entity_poly.pdbx_seq_one_letter_code
_entity_poly.pdbx_strand_id
1 'polypeptide(L)'
;MLRSKLAEIDNKRAASQSLPKGSAPYTCSTFFKVQQPGGNPKARSWDHRFSKDSQQQQKSPLKAAARAAHSDMISLGTARPWPEYFPWKSLEMLCPGPKALGSTVSMRCVKREDEYDLDTVMNYGYAGGSPQVLRWVTEHKSPTLVLAHPWLWPALFSLHRTTGIST
;
A
#
# COMPACT_ATOMS: atom_id res chain seq x y z
N MET A 1 -3.90 2.13 26.94
CA MET A 1 -3.32 2.92 25.81
C MET A 1 -3.29 2.15 24.49
N LEU A 2 -2.75 0.93 24.39
CA LEU A 2 -2.73 0.20 23.11
C LEU A 2 -4.14 -0.18 22.58
N ARG A 3 -5.02 -0.67 23.46
CA ARG A 3 -6.38 -1.08 23.08
C ARG A 3 -7.23 0.07 22.52
N SER A 4 -7.18 1.25 23.15
CA SER A 4 -7.88 2.44 22.67
C SER A 4 -7.38 2.88 21.29
N LYS A 5 -6.07 2.75 21.08
CA LYS A 5 -5.39 3.06 19.81
C LYS A 5 -5.73 2.07 18.69
N LEU A 6 -5.90 0.79 19.01
CA LEU A 6 -6.40 -0.22 18.06
C LEU A 6 -7.88 0.05 17.70
N ALA A 7 -8.71 0.39 18.69
CA ALA A 7 -10.10 0.76 18.44
C ALA A 7 -10.24 2.00 17.52
N GLU A 8 -9.33 2.97 17.65
CA GLU A 8 -9.29 4.14 16.76
C GLU A 8 -8.99 3.75 15.30
N ILE A 9 -8.09 2.78 15.08
CA ILE A 9 -7.79 2.24 13.76
C ILE A 9 -9.04 1.53 13.19
N ASP A 10 -9.71 0.71 13.99
CA ASP A 10 -10.91 -0.01 13.55
C ASP A 10 -12.05 0.96 13.21
N ASN A 11 -12.27 1.99 14.03
CA ASN A 11 -13.22 3.07 13.76
C ASN A 11 -12.87 3.80 12.45
N LYS A 12 -11.59 4.09 12.22
CA LYS A 12 -11.14 4.75 10.99
C LYS A 12 -11.38 3.89 9.76
N ARG A 13 -11.14 2.58 9.86
CA ARG A 13 -11.42 1.62 8.78
C ARG A 13 -12.91 1.54 8.48
N ALA A 14 -13.75 1.46 9.51
CA ALA A 14 -15.21 1.43 9.37
C ALA A 14 -15.77 2.72 8.73
N ALA A 15 -15.16 3.87 9.03
CA ALA A 15 -15.53 5.16 8.44
C ALA A 15 -14.92 5.43 7.05
N SER A 16 -14.00 4.57 6.58
CA SER A 16 -13.31 4.74 5.29
C SER A 16 -13.92 3.88 4.19
N GLN A 17 -13.70 4.26 2.93
CA GLN A 17 -14.08 3.43 1.80
C GLN A 17 -13.31 2.09 1.82
N SER A 18 -13.93 1.05 1.28
CA SER A 18 -13.28 -0.23 1.04
C SER A 18 -12.00 -0.08 0.21
N LEU A 19 -11.04 -0.98 0.43
CA LEU A 19 -9.81 -0.97 -0.34
C LEU A 19 -10.09 -1.26 -1.81
N PRO A 20 -9.41 -0.58 -2.75
CA PRO A 20 -9.59 -0.85 -4.17
C PRO A 20 -9.06 -2.24 -4.51
N LYS A 21 -9.91 -3.07 -5.14
CA LYS A 21 -9.62 -4.47 -5.48
C LYS A 21 -8.96 -4.65 -6.86
N GLY A 22 -9.02 -3.63 -7.71
CA GLY A 22 -8.51 -3.69 -9.09
C GLY A 22 -6.98 -3.70 -9.17
N SER A 23 -6.45 -4.01 -10.36
CA SER A 23 -5.01 -4.02 -10.63
C SER A 23 -4.39 -2.61 -10.61
N ALA A 24 -3.20 -2.51 -10.00
CA ALA A 24 -2.41 -1.30 -9.79
C ALA A 24 -3.21 -0.05 -9.35
N PRO A 25 -4.00 -0.12 -8.26
CA PRO A 25 -4.82 0.99 -7.86
C PRO A 25 -3.95 2.12 -7.30
N TYR A 26 -4.36 3.36 -7.55
CA TYR A 26 -3.71 4.51 -6.93
C TYR A 26 -3.92 4.47 -5.41
N THR A 27 -2.84 4.56 -4.66
CA THR A 27 -2.89 4.60 -3.19
C THR A 27 -1.81 5.49 -2.63
N CYS A 28 -2.08 6.03 -1.44
CA CYS A 28 -1.15 6.86 -0.68
C CYS A 28 -1.39 6.64 0.81
N SER A 29 -0.31 6.67 1.61
CA SER A 29 -0.39 6.56 3.07
C SER A 29 -1.37 7.56 3.71
N THR A 30 -1.60 8.72 3.10
CA THR A 30 -2.56 9.71 3.60
C THR A 30 -4.00 9.19 3.68
N PHE A 31 -4.36 8.18 2.88
CA PHE A 31 -5.70 7.57 2.91
C PHE A 31 -5.95 6.74 4.18
N PHE A 32 -4.88 6.25 4.81
CA PHE A 32 -4.97 5.31 5.94
C PHE A 32 -4.58 5.92 7.28
N LYS A 33 -4.08 7.16 7.29
CA LYS A 33 -3.72 7.82 8.54
C LYS A 33 -4.95 8.21 9.34
N VAL A 34 -4.85 7.99 10.64
CA VAL A 34 -5.74 8.61 11.62
C VAL A 34 -5.33 10.08 11.78
N GLN A 35 -6.27 11.00 11.61
CA GLN A 35 -6.01 12.42 11.78
C GLN A 35 -5.99 12.78 13.26
N GLN A 36 -4.93 13.46 13.72
CA GLN A 36 -4.89 13.97 15.08
C GLN A 36 -5.61 15.32 15.19
N PRO A 37 -6.29 15.59 16.33
CA PRO A 37 -6.87 16.90 16.59
C PRO A 37 -5.78 17.97 16.56
N GLY A 38 -5.95 19.01 15.74
CA GLY A 38 -4.98 20.10 15.58
C GLY A 38 -3.98 19.93 14.42
N GLY A 39 -3.88 18.74 13.83
CA GLY A 39 -3.04 18.48 12.64
C GLY A 39 -1.52 18.58 12.90
N ASN A 40 -0.75 17.76 12.20
CA ASN A 40 0.71 17.86 12.27
C ASN A 40 1.23 18.96 11.34
N PRO A 41 2.25 19.73 11.74
CA PRO A 41 2.88 20.70 10.84
C PRO A 41 3.44 20.02 9.58
N LYS A 42 3.42 20.77 8.47
CA LYS A 42 4.05 20.34 7.21
C LYS A 42 5.57 20.33 7.38
N ALA A 43 6.24 19.35 6.76
CA ALA A 43 7.70 19.33 6.69
C ALA A 43 8.23 20.52 5.86
N ARG A 44 9.48 20.91 6.11
CA ARG A 44 10.17 21.94 5.32
C ARG A 44 10.42 21.45 3.89
N SER A 45 10.53 22.37 2.93
CA SER A 45 10.95 22.04 1.56
C SER A 45 12.42 21.62 1.53
N TRP A 46 12.71 20.62 0.70
CA TRP A 46 14.04 20.08 0.44
C TRP A 46 14.47 20.25 -1.02
N ASP A 47 13.80 21.10 -1.80
CA ASP A 47 14.02 21.25 -3.25
C ASP A 47 15.48 21.62 -3.59
N HIS A 48 16.10 22.40 -2.70
CA HIS A 48 17.50 22.83 -2.77
C HIS A 48 18.53 21.71 -2.52
N ARG A 49 18.10 20.51 -2.09
CA ARG A 49 18.96 19.34 -1.86
C ARG A 49 18.84 18.28 -2.95
N PHE A 50 17.87 18.41 -3.85
CA PHE A 50 17.69 17.42 -4.91
C PHE A 50 18.81 17.53 -5.96
N SER A 51 19.32 16.37 -6.40
CA SER A 51 20.23 16.30 -7.53
C SER A 51 19.52 16.75 -8.82
N LYS A 52 20.31 17.14 -9.83
CA LYS A 52 19.78 17.49 -11.15
C LYS A 52 18.92 16.36 -11.74
N ASP A 53 19.37 15.11 -11.58
CA ASP A 53 18.64 13.94 -12.08
C ASP A 53 17.28 13.78 -11.41
N SER A 54 17.21 13.92 -10.08
CA SER A 54 15.95 13.85 -9.33
C SER A 54 14.96 14.93 -9.77
N GLN A 55 15.45 16.16 -10.00
CA GLN A 55 14.62 17.28 -10.47
C GLN A 55 14.08 17.07 -11.90
N GLN A 56 14.79 16.30 -12.74
CA GLN A 56 14.36 16.01 -14.10
C GLN A 56 13.35 14.85 -14.20
N GLN A 57 13.24 14.01 -13.18
CA GLN A 57 12.31 12.87 -13.19
C GLN A 57 10.86 13.31 -13.35
N GLN A 58 10.18 12.73 -14.34
CA GLN A 58 8.78 13.01 -14.63
C GLN A 58 7.87 11.84 -14.24
N LYS A 59 6.59 12.13 -14.07
CA LYS A 59 5.57 11.10 -13.85
C LYS A 59 5.49 10.19 -15.07
N SER A 60 5.44 8.87 -14.84
CA SER A 60 5.24 7.91 -15.92
C SER A 60 3.86 8.12 -16.57
N PRO A 61 3.78 8.38 -17.89
CA PRO A 61 2.51 8.57 -18.59
C PRO A 61 1.68 7.29 -18.60
N LEU A 62 2.31 6.12 -18.70
CA LEU A 62 1.63 4.82 -18.65
C LEU A 62 0.97 4.58 -17.28
N LYS A 63 1.67 4.89 -16.18
CA LYS A 63 1.09 4.82 -14.83
C LYS A 63 -0.02 5.86 -14.63
N ALA A 64 0.03 7.00 -15.33
CA ALA A 64 -1.03 7.99 -15.30
C ALA A 64 -2.28 7.53 -16.06
N ALA A 65 -2.12 7.00 -17.27
CA ALA A 65 -3.21 6.42 -18.06
C ALA A 65 -3.91 5.28 -17.30
N ALA A 66 -3.13 4.42 -16.62
CA ALA A 66 -3.66 3.34 -15.78
C ALA A 66 -4.57 3.82 -14.63
N ARG A 67 -4.40 5.06 -14.14
CA ARG A 67 -5.28 5.65 -13.12
C ARG A 67 -6.58 6.21 -13.68
N ALA A 68 -6.58 6.61 -14.95
CA ALA A 68 -7.76 7.12 -15.64
C ALA A 68 -8.70 5.99 -16.10
N ALA A 69 -8.37 4.72 -15.80
CA ALA A 69 -9.25 3.60 -16.06
C ALA A 69 -10.51 3.64 -15.18
N HIS A 70 -11.67 3.45 -15.79
CA HIS A 70 -12.98 3.38 -15.11
C HIS A 70 -13.64 2.02 -15.39
N SER A 71 -14.60 1.61 -14.57
CA SER A 71 -15.30 0.31 -14.70
C SER A 71 -15.95 0.11 -16.07
N ASP A 72 -16.40 1.21 -16.68
CA ASP A 72 -17.19 1.19 -17.90
C ASP A 72 -16.31 1.36 -19.15
N MET A 73 -14.98 1.33 -18.99
CA MET A 73 -14.01 1.53 -20.07
C MET A 73 -13.17 0.28 -20.33
N ILE A 74 -13.14 -0.15 -21.60
CA ILE A 74 -12.21 -1.18 -22.07
C ILE A 74 -10.83 -0.54 -22.29
N SER A 75 -9.86 -0.91 -21.46
CA SER A 75 -8.50 -0.38 -21.57
C SER A 75 -7.65 -1.17 -22.59
N LEU A 76 -7.33 -0.54 -23.72
CA LEU A 76 -6.42 -1.11 -24.73
C LEU A 76 -4.95 -0.64 -24.59
N GLY A 77 -4.68 0.36 -23.74
CA GLY A 77 -3.38 1.06 -23.72
C GLY A 77 -2.46 0.75 -22.54
N THR A 78 -2.90 0.00 -21.53
CA THR A 78 -2.14 -0.18 -20.27
C THR A 78 -1.24 -1.42 -20.24
N ALA A 79 -1.24 -2.21 -21.32
CA ALA A 79 -0.40 -3.41 -21.50
C ALA A 79 -0.42 -4.38 -20.29
N ARG A 80 -1.59 -4.53 -19.66
CA ARG A 80 -1.75 -5.45 -18.52
C ARG A 80 -2.05 -6.86 -19.04
N PRO A 81 -1.26 -7.88 -18.67
CA PRO A 81 -1.57 -9.25 -19.04
C PRO A 81 -2.88 -9.70 -18.40
N TRP A 82 -3.60 -10.55 -19.13
CA TRP A 82 -4.85 -11.12 -18.64
C TRP A 82 -4.57 -12.20 -17.59
N PRO A 83 -5.26 -12.23 -16.43
CA PRO A 83 -4.89 -13.13 -15.33
C PRO A 83 -4.99 -14.63 -15.64
N GLU A 84 -5.69 -15.02 -16.70
CA GLU A 84 -5.75 -16.41 -17.16
C GLU A 84 -4.38 -16.95 -17.57
N TYR A 85 -3.47 -16.08 -18.02
CA TYR A 85 -2.11 -16.46 -18.40
C TYR A 85 -1.16 -16.65 -17.20
N PHE A 86 -1.60 -16.35 -15.97
CA PHE A 86 -0.79 -16.61 -14.77
C PHE A 86 -0.91 -18.09 -14.35
N PRO A 87 0.18 -18.86 -14.32
CA PRO A 87 0.16 -20.31 -14.09
C PRO A 87 0.00 -20.73 -12.61
N TRP A 88 -0.49 -19.83 -11.75
CA TRP A 88 -0.72 -20.12 -10.33
C TRP A 88 -2.17 -19.86 -9.95
N LYS A 89 -2.85 -20.86 -9.38
CA LYS A 89 -4.26 -20.76 -8.95
C LYS A 89 -4.41 -20.31 -7.50
N SER A 90 -3.44 -20.66 -6.67
CA SER A 90 -3.44 -20.39 -5.23
C SER A 90 -2.02 -20.35 -4.71
N LEU A 91 -1.80 -19.55 -3.68
CA LEU A 91 -0.60 -19.51 -2.87
C LEU A 91 -0.99 -19.85 -1.43
N GLU A 92 -0.24 -20.74 -0.78
CA GLU A 92 -0.43 -21.06 0.63
C GLU A 92 0.89 -20.89 1.37
N MET A 93 0.84 -20.16 2.49
CA MET A 93 1.99 -19.87 3.34
C MET A 93 1.68 -20.34 4.75
N LEU A 94 2.59 -21.16 5.30
CA LEU A 94 2.52 -21.60 6.69
C LEU A 94 3.34 -20.64 7.55
N CYS A 95 2.66 -19.99 8.48
CA CYS A 95 3.25 -18.99 9.37
C CYS A 95 3.17 -19.48 10.82
N PRO A 96 4.21 -19.24 11.65
CA PRO A 96 4.09 -19.46 13.09
C PRO A 96 2.98 -18.56 13.66
N GLY A 97 2.02 -19.16 14.35
CA GLY A 97 0.99 -18.40 15.05
C GLY A 97 1.55 -17.62 16.25
N PRO A 98 0.73 -16.76 16.88
CA PRO A 98 1.10 -16.10 18.13
C PRO A 98 1.56 -17.14 19.16
N LYS A 99 2.62 -16.86 19.93
CA LYS A 99 3.19 -17.80 20.93
C LYS A 99 2.16 -18.42 21.89
N ALA A 100 1.03 -17.74 22.12
CA ALA A 100 -0.07 -18.23 22.95
C ALA A 100 -0.90 -19.36 22.32
N LEU A 101 -0.80 -19.58 20.99
CA LEU A 101 -1.64 -20.52 20.25
C LEU A 101 -0.95 -21.84 19.91
N GLY A 102 0.38 -21.96 20.09
CA GLY A 102 1.16 -23.17 19.82
C GLY A 102 1.03 -23.75 18.40
N SER A 103 0.38 -23.03 17.49
CA SER A 103 -0.14 -23.58 16.24
C SER A 103 0.41 -22.84 15.03
N THR A 104 0.69 -23.61 13.99
CA THR A 104 0.97 -23.10 12.64
C THR A 104 -0.33 -22.60 12.04
N VAL A 105 -0.33 -21.35 11.56
CA VAL A 105 -1.46 -20.75 10.85
C VAL A 105 -1.19 -20.86 9.36
N SER A 106 -2.13 -21.43 8.61
CA SER A 106 -2.10 -21.41 7.15
C SER A 106 -2.76 -20.13 6.64
N MET A 107 -2.04 -19.38 5.81
CA MET A 107 -2.52 -18.21 5.09
C MET A 107 -2.60 -18.57 3.61
N ARG A 108 -3.82 -18.61 3.06
CA ARG A 108 -4.06 -18.94 1.66
C ARG A 108 -4.53 -17.69 0.91
N CYS A 109 -4.03 -17.51 -0.31
CA CYS A 109 -4.46 -16.50 -1.26
C CYS A 109 -4.86 -17.19 -2.57
N VAL A 110 -6.04 -16.90 -3.09
CA VAL A 110 -6.59 -17.55 -4.29
C VAL A 110 -6.98 -16.52 -5.36
N LYS A 111 -7.10 -16.97 -6.61
CA LYS A 111 -7.68 -16.12 -7.67
C LYS A 111 -9.12 -15.74 -7.30
N ARG A 112 -9.48 -14.49 -7.60
CA ARG A 112 -10.79 -13.86 -7.37
C ARG A 112 -11.22 -13.79 -5.90
N GLU A 113 -10.25 -13.75 -4.99
CA GLU A 113 -10.51 -13.52 -3.56
C GLU A 113 -10.95 -12.07 -3.28
N ASP A 114 -11.82 -11.89 -2.28
CA ASP A 114 -12.45 -10.60 -2.01
C ASP A 114 -11.52 -9.53 -1.44
N GLU A 115 -10.57 -9.91 -0.57
CA GLU A 115 -9.73 -8.95 0.13
C GLU A 115 -8.43 -8.64 -0.61
N TYR A 116 -7.74 -9.69 -1.08
CA TYR A 116 -6.49 -9.57 -1.82
C TYR A 116 -6.36 -10.66 -2.87
N ASP A 117 -6.93 -10.39 -4.03
CA ASP A 117 -6.96 -11.29 -5.18
C ASP A 117 -5.57 -11.59 -5.73
N LEU A 118 -5.24 -12.89 -5.86
CA LEU A 118 -4.01 -13.37 -6.50
C LEU A 118 -3.85 -12.85 -7.93
N ASP A 119 -4.93 -12.66 -8.68
CA ASP A 119 -4.91 -12.11 -10.04
C ASP A 119 -4.37 -10.67 -10.05
N THR A 120 -4.69 -9.89 -9.01
CA THR A 120 -4.15 -8.53 -8.83
C THR A 120 -2.71 -8.57 -8.33
N VAL A 121 -2.35 -9.52 -7.45
CA VAL A 121 -1.00 -9.68 -6.90
C VAL A 121 0.02 -10.03 -7.98
N MET A 122 -0.35 -10.90 -8.92
CA MET A 122 0.53 -11.35 -10.00
C MET A 122 0.64 -10.33 -11.15
N ASN A 123 -0.16 -9.28 -11.13
CA ASN A 123 -0.15 -8.24 -12.15
C ASN A 123 0.78 -7.08 -11.76
N TYR A 124 0.93 -6.10 -12.66
CA TYR A 124 1.66 -4.88 -12.35
C TYR A 124 1.04 -4.13 -11.15
N GLY A 125 1.91 -3.48 -10.38
CA GLY A 125 1.55 -2.70 -9.21
C GLY A 125 1.73 -1.19 -9.39
N TYR A 126 1.08 -0.42 -8.51
CA TYR A 126 1.37 1.00 -8.38
C TYR A 126 2.73 1.20 -7.68
N ALA A 127 3.43 2.30 -7.97
CA ALA A 127 4.74 2.58 -7.36
C ALA A 127 4.66 2.69 -5.83
N GLY A 128 3.50 3.04 -5.28
CA GLY A 128 3.23 3.09 -3.84
C GLY A 128 3.16 1.73 -3.15
N GLY A 129 3.12 0.63 -3.90
CA GLY A 129 2.80 -0.71 -3.40
C GLY A 129 1.29 -0.99 -3.41
N SER A 130 0.90 -2.16 -2.93
CA SER A 130 -0.52 -2.53 -2.81
C SER A 130 -1.18 -1.79 -1.64
N PRO A 131 -2.45 -1.39 -1.78
CA PRO A 131 -3.17 -0.65 -0.74
C PRO A 131 -3.33 -1.47 0.55
N GLN A 132 -3.46 -2.80 0.45
CA GLN A 132 -3.55 -3.73 1.57
C GLN A 132 -2.31 -3.63 2.47
N VAL A 133 -1.12 -3.75 1.87
CA VAL A 133 0.16 -3.69 2.59
C VAL A 133 0.46 -2.28 3.03
N LEU A 134 0.22 -1.27 2.19
CA LEU A 134 0.48 0.12 2.52
C LEU A 134 -0.38 0.60 3.71
N ARG A 135 -1.63 0.15 3.81
CA ARG A 135 -2.50 0.40 4.96
C ARG A 135 -1.88 -0.18 6.23
N TRP A 136 -1.51 -1.46 6.21
CA TRP A 136 -0.90 -2.13 7.37
C TRP A 136 0.39 -1.43 7.83
N VAL A 137 1.29 -1.10 6.90
CA VAL A 137 2.53 -0.37 7.22
C VAL A 137 2.24 1.02 7.78
N THR A 138 1.25 1.72 7.22
CA THR A 138 0.88 3.07 7.67
C THR A 138 0.30 3.04 9.07
N GLU A 139 -0.58 2.10 9.37
CA GLU A 139 -1.18 1.92 10.70
C GLU A 139 -0.12 1.50 11.72
N HIS A 140 0.76 0.56 11.36
CA HIS A 140 1.86 0.10 12.21
C HIS A 140 2.86 1.23 12.54
N LYS A 141 3.22 2.05 11.56
CA LYS A 141 4.13 3.20 11.75
C LYS A 141 3.45 4.45 12.29
N SER A 142 2.11 4.49 12.30
CA SER A 142 1.35 5.64 12.79
C SER A 142 1.88 6.08 14.16
N PRO A 143 1.84 7.39 14.50
CA PRO A 143 2.11 7.92 15.85
C PRO A 143 1.39 7.16 16.98
N THR A 144 0.34 6.46 16.58
CA THR A 144 -0.48 5.55 17.35
C THR A 144 0.29 4.30 17.85
N LEU A 145 1.13 3.62 17.07
CA LEU A 145 1.67 2.30 17.45
C LEU A 145 3.18 2.23 17.73
N VAL A 146 4.04 2.85 16.91
CA VAL A 146 5.51 2.63 17.02
C VAL A 146 6.34 3.92 17.01
N LEU A 147 6.01 4.93 16.19
CA LEU A 147 6.83 6.15 16.04
C LEU A 147 5.97 7.41 16.12
N ALA A 148 6.08 8.17 17.21
CA ALA A 148 5.47 9.48 17.34
C ALA A 148 6.20 10.51 16.46
N HIS A 149 5.87 10.54 15.15
CA HIS A 149 6.47 11.50 14.22
C HIS A 149 5.83 12.89 14.38
N PRO A 150 6.60 13.95 14.67
CA PRO A 150 6.08 15.30 14.92
C PRO A 150 5.62 16.04 13.66
N TRP A 151 5.84 15.48 12.46
CA TRP A 151 5.51 16.08 11.16
C TRP A 151 4.60 15.16 10.35
N LEU A 152 3.94 15.70 9.32
CA LEU A 152 3.25 14.89 8.31
C LEU A 152 4.27 14.04 7.52
N TRP A 153 4.13 12.71 7.48
CA TRP A 153 5.11 11.80 6.86
C TRP A 153 4.49 10.80 5.88
N PRO A 154 4.98 10.62 4.64
CA PRO A 154 4.46 9.59 3.75
C PRO A 154 5.16 8.22 3.97
N ALA A 155 4.45 7.12 3.69
CA ALA A 155 5.04 5.79 3.53
C ALA A 155 5.16 5.43 2.05
N LEU A 156 6.28 4.79 1.67
CA LEU A 156 6.52 4.24 0.34
C LEU A 156 7.12 2.83 0.48
N PHE A 157 6.71 1.91 -0.37
CA PHE A 157 7.27 0.55 -0.42
C PHE A 157 8.62 0.54 -1.16
N SER A 158 9.57 -0.25 -0.68
CA SER A 158 10.87 -0.46 -1.33
C SER A 158 11.16 -1.96 -1.38
N LEU A 159 11.85 -2.41 -2.44
CA LEU A 159 12.22 -3.81 -2.62
C LEU A 159 13.11 -4.30 -1.48
N HIS A 160 14.11 -3.49 -1.11
CA HIS A 160 14.97 -3.74 0.05
C HIS A 160 15.50 -2.42 0.62
N ARG A 161 16.19 -2.48 1.77
CA ARG A 161 16.88 -1.31 2.34
C ARG A 161 17.98 -0.80 1.41
N THR A 162 18.73 -1.70 0.76
CA THR A 162 19.85 -1.35 -0.13
C THR A 162 19.39 -0.63 -1.39
N THR A 163 18.24 -1.01 -1.97
CA THR A 163 17.65 -0.26 -3.10
C THR A 163 17.15 1.12 -2.70
N GLY A 164 16.88 1.35 -1.41
CA GLY A 164 16.52 2.69 -0.91
C GLY A 164 17.72 3.62 -0.71
N ILE A 165 18.95 3.08 -0.74
CA ILE A 165 20.20 3.82 -0.50
C ILE A 165 21.12 3.75 -1.74
N SER A 166 20.68 3.12 -2.83
CA SER A 166 21.51 3.00 -4.05
C SER A 166 21.85 4.40 -4.57
N THR A 167 23.15 4.67 -4.62
CA THR A 167 23.78 5.88 -5.16
C THR A 167 23.75 5.89 -6.67
#